data_AF-L8DBS9-F1
#
_entry.id   AF-L8DBS9-F1
#
_cell.length_a   1.000
_cell.length_b   1.000
_cell.length_c   1.000
_cell.angle_alpha   90.00
_cell.angle_beta   90.00
_cell.angle_gamma   90.00
#
_symmetry.space_group_name_H-M   'P 1'
#
loop_
_entity.id
_entity.type
_entity.pdbx_description
1 polymer ?
#
loop_
_entity_poly.entity_id
_entity_poly.type
_entity_poly.pdbx_seq_one_letter_code
_entity_poly.pdbx_strand_id
1 'polypeptide(L)'
;MLFIAAIAAALFVLRGLPRMRSPALFAEDGQIFLAEAHNDGIAAIITPYAGYLHVIPRLVAALLEPLPVTSAPIAYLWAAVVVHLLFLTPALSTRLAWLIPSPVLRGGLFASLCLMAPLWEPYGNIANLIFVAGLTLLLLILSTDRHGGSGVEPSWWP
;
A
#
# COMPACT_ATOMS: atom_id res chain seq x y z
N MET A 1 4.26 0.82 -20.17
CA MET A 1 4.15 0.99 -18.71
C MET A 1 2.72 0.83 -18.23
N LEU A 2 1.79 1.73 -18.59
CA LEU A 2 0.40 1.71 -18.09
C LEU A 2 -0.35 0.41 -18.42
N PHE A 3 -0.21 -0.11 -19.63
CA PHE A 3 -0.80 -1.41 -20.01
C PHE A 3 -0.32 -2.56 -19.12
N ILE A 4 0.99 -2.62 -18.84
CA ILE A 4 1.59 -3.63 -17.95
C ILE A 4 1.04 -3.45 -16.53
N ALA A 5 0.96 -2.22 -16.03
CA ALA A 5 0.42 -1.93 -14.71
C ALA A 5 -1.06 -2.32 -14.59
N ALA A 6 -1.88 -2.02 -15.61
CA ALA A 6 -3.29 -2.40 -15.64
C ALA A 6 -3.48 -3.92 -15.62
N ILE A 7 -2.71 -4.66 -16.43
CA ILE A 7 -2.71 -6.13 -16.41
C ILE A 7 -2.28 -6.65 -15.04
N ALA A 8 -1.20 -6.13 -14.48
CA ALA A 8 -0.71 -6.57 -13.17
C ALA A 8 -1.71 -6.32 -12.04
N ALA A 9 -2.35 -5.15 -12.03
CA ALA A 9 -3.42 -4.83 -11.08
C ALA A 9 -4.62 -5.78 -11.25
N ALA A 10 -5.03 -6.06 -12.49
CA ALA A 10 -6.09 -7.03 -12.77
C ALA A 10 -5.71 -8.43 -12.28
N LEU A 11 -4.48 -8.89 -12.52
CA LEU A 11 -3.99 -10.20 -12.04
C LEU A 11 -3.93 -10.25 -10.51
N PHE A 12 -3.52 -9.16 -9.84
CA PHE A 12 -3.54 -9.04 -8.39
C PHE A 12 -4.95 -9.21 -7.82
N VAL A 13 -5.94 -8.56 -8.43
CA VAL A 13 -7.37 -8.68 -8.07
C VAL A 13 -7.89 -10.09 -8.34
N LEU A 14 -7.60 -10.66 -9.51
CA LEU A 14 -8.04 -12.00 -9.91
C LEU A 14 -7.49 -13.09 -8.98
N ARG A 15 -6.25 -12.93 -8.50
CA ARG A 15 -5.65 -13.83 -7.52
C ARG A 15 -6.40 -13.82 -6.17
N GLY A 16 -7.06 -12.72 -5.84
CA GLY A 16 -7.88 -12.57 -4.64
C GLY A 16 -9.28 -13.19 -4.74
N LEU A 17 -9.70 -13.71 -5.91
CA LEU A 17 -11.06 -14.22 -6.10
C LEU A 17 -11.54 -15.25 -5.06
N PRO A 18 -10.73 -16.24 -4.63
CA PRO A 18 -11.17 -17.17 -3.59
C PRO A 18 -11.54 -16.46 -2.29
N ARG A 19 -10.78 -15.41 -1.93
CA ARG A 19 -11.03 -14.60 -0.75
C ARG A 19 -12.27 -13.72 -0.91
N MET A 20 -12.49 -13.16 -2.10
CA MET A 20 -13.67 -12.34 -2.39
C MET A 20 -14.98 -13.14 -2.38
N ARG A 21 -14.92 -14.44 -2.71
CA ARG A 21 -16.08 -15.35 -2.63
C ARG A 21 -16.48 -15.69 -1.20
N SER A 22 -15.51 -15.70 -0.29
CA SER A 22 -15.71 -15.99 1.13
C SER A 22 -14.98 -14.94 1.99
N PRO A 23 -15.46 -13.69 1.99
CA PRO A 23 -14.83 -12.62 2.74
C PRO A 23 -15.06 -12.83 4.23
N ALA A 24 -14.04 -12.58 5.03
CA ALA A 24 -14.07 -12.67 6.49
C ALA A 24 -13.14 -11.59 7.04
N LEU A 25 -13.37 -11.10 8.25
CA LEU A 25 -12.34 -10.36 8.96
C LEU A 25 -11.29 -11.35 9.45
N PHE A 26 -10.01 -10.96 9.47
CA PHE A 26 -8.95 -11.82 9.96
C PHE A 26 -8.15 -11.12 11.05
N ALA A 27 -7.84 -11.87 12.11
CA ALA A 27 -7.01 -11.42 13.22
C ALA A 27 -7.41 -10.00 13.67
N GLU A 28 -6.51 -9.02 13.57
CA GLU A 28 -6.69 -7.65 14.06
C GLU A 28 -7.86 -6.90 13.41
N ASP A 29 -8.26 -7.25 12.18
CA ASP A 29 -9.31 -6.55 11.42
C ASP A 29 -10.60 -6.37 12.22
N GLY A 30 -11.03 -7.44 12.90
CA GLY A 30 -12.27 -7.46 13.66
C GLY A 30 -12.10 -7.07 15.13
N GLN A 31 -11.26 -7.81 15.84
CA GLN A 31 -11.11 -7.72 17.31
C GLN A 31 -10.35 -6.48 17.78
N ILE A 32 -9.52 -5.88 16.92
CA ILE A 32 -8.78 -4.65 17.25
C ILE A 32 -9.34 -3.48 16.45
N PHE A 33 -9.19 -3.49 15.12
CA PHE A 33 -9.44 -2.30 14.32
C PHE A 33 -10.92 -1.92 14.24
N LEU A 34 -11.80 -2.86 13.86
CA LEU A 34 -13.25 -2.59 13.81
C LEU A 34 -13.84 -2.36 15.21
N ALA A 35 -13.49 -3.20 16.18
CA ALA A 35 -14.01 -3.10 17.53
C ALA A 35 -13.62 -1.78 18.21
N GLU A 36 -12.37 -1.35 18.12
CA GLU A 36 -11.94 -0.08 18.70
C GLU A 36 -12.48 1.12 17.92
N ALA A 37 -12.61 1.03 16.59
CA ALA A 37 -13.29 2.08 15.82
C ALA A 37 -14.75 2.26 16.28
N HIS A 38 -15.44 1.16 16.58
CA HIS A 38 -16.82 1.20 17.07
C HIS A 38 -16.93 1.76 18.50
N ASN A 39 -16.02 1.36 19.39
CA ASN A 39 -16.09 1.73 20.81
C ASN A 39 -15.49 3.11 21.10
N ASP A 40 -14.37 3.45 20.46
CA ASP A 40 -13.56 4.64 20.76
C ASP A 40 -13.62 5.70 19.64
N GLY A 41 -14.26 5.39 18.51
CA GLY A 41 -14.42 6.31 17.39
C GLY A 41 -13.08 6.81 16.82
N ILE A 42 -12.99 8.11 16.57
CA ILE A 42 -11.81 8.76 15.98
C ILE A 42 -10.57 8.61 16.88
N ALA A 43 -10.74 8.50 18.20
CA ALA A 43 -9.61 8.34 19.13
C ALA A 43 -8.82 7.06 18.83
N ALA A 44 -9.51 6.01 18.33
CA ALA A 44 -8.89 4.75 17.94
C ALA A 44 -7.78 4.92 16.91
N ILE A 45 -7.77 5.98 16.07
CA ILE A 45 -6.77 6.19 15.01
C ILE A 45 -5.36 6.38 15.59
N ILE A 46 -5.25 7.05 16.74
CA ILE A 46 -3.98 7.36 17.40
C ILE A 46 -3.64 6.42 18.55
N THR A 47 -4.48 5.41 18.80
CA THR A 47 -4.23 4.39 19.83
C THR A 47 -3.13 3.42 19.37
N PRO A 48 -2.01 3.30 20.10
CA PRO A 48 -0.98 2.32 19.77
C PRO A 48 -1.50 0.89 19.97
N TYR A 49 -1.02 -0.04 19.13
CA TYR A 49 -1.24 -1.47 19.29
C TYR A 49 0.08 -2.20 18.99
N ALA A 50 0.38 -3.27 19.72
CA ALA A 50 1.62 -4.05 19.57
C ALA A 50 2.93 -3.21 19.53
N GLY A 51 2.96 -2.08 20.25
CA GLY A 51 4.13 -1.21 20.37
C GLY A 51 4.29 -0.12 19.31
N TYR A 52 3.34 0.06 18.39
CA TYR A 52 3.40 1.12 17.37
C TYR A 52 2.02 1.60 16.89
N LEU A 53 2.00 2.66 16.08
CA LEU A 53 0.78 3.22 15.50
C LEU A 53 0.38 2.49 14.22
N HIS A 54 -0.87 2.03 14.18
CA HIS A 54 -1.49 1.38 13.01
C HIS A 54 -2.34 2.36 12.22
N VAL A 55 -1.78 3.52 11.86
CA VAL A 55 -2.55 4.67 11.32
C VAL A 55 -3.39 4.26 10.09
N ILE A 56 -2.80 3.59 9.10
CA ILE A 56 -3.53 3.20 7.88
C ILE A 56 -4.64 2.18 8.17
N PRO A 57 -4.39 1.04 8.85
CA PRO A 57 -5.45 0.12 9.23
C PRO A 57 -6.58 0.80 10.03
N ARG A 58 -6.23 1.64 11.00
CA ARG A 58 -7.21 2.31 11.88
C ARG A 58 -8.02 3.38 11.16
N LEU A 59 -7.42 4.09 10.20
CA LEU A 59 -8.15 5.00 9.31
C LEU A 59 -9.16 4.24 8.44
N VAL A 60 -8.76 3.11 7.85
CA VAL A 60 -9.67 2.25 7.09
C VAL A 60 -10.82 1.78 7.97
N ALA A 61 -10.53 1.33 9.19
CA ALA A 61 -11.56 0.89 10.12
C ALA A 61 -12.53 2.02 10.51
N ALA A 62 -12.03 3.20 10.86
CA ALA A 62 -12.87 4.36 11.19
C ALA A 62 -13.75 4.80 10.01
N LEU A 63 -13.26 4.69 8.78
CA LEU A 63 -14.03 5.01 7.56
C LEU A 63 -15.11 3.98 7.26
N LEU A 64 -14.88 2.72 7.59
CA LEU A 64 -15.77 1.60 7.26
C LEU A 64 -16.69 1.18 8.41
N GLU A 65 -16.43 1.62 9.63
CA GLU A 65 -17.24 1.34 10.83
C GLU A 65 -18.74 1.63 10.64
N PRO A 66 -19.17 2.70 9.95
CA PRO A 66 -20.60 2.97 9.77
C PRO A 66 -21.35 1.92 8.92
N LEU A 67 -20.62 1.03 8.24
CA LEU A 67 -21.23 -0.02 7.42
C LEU A 67 -21.78 -1.15 8.30
N PRO A 68 -22.84 -1.86 7.85
CA PRO A 68 -23.31 -3.06 8.55
C PRO A 68 -22.18 -4.07 8.74
N VAL A 69 -22.10 -4.69 9.94
CA VAL A 69 -21.06 -5.68 10.28
C VAL A 69 -20.99 -6.85 9.28
N THR A 70 -22.11 -7.20 8.64
CA THR A 70 -22.18 -8.24 7.60
C THR A 70 -21.48 -7.84 6.30
N SER A 71 -21.32 -6.54 6.03
CA SER A 71 -20.62 -5.99 4.87
C SER A 71 -19.17 -5.61 5.17
N ALA A 72 -18.78 -5.50 6.44
CA ALA A 72 -17.42 -5.15 6.85
C ALA A 72 -16.35 -6.08 6.24
N PRO A 73 -16.51 -7.42 6.19
CA PRO A 73 -15.49 -8.31 5.61
C PRO A 73 -15.12 -7.98 4.16
N ILE A 74 -16.11 -7.73 3.31
CA ILE A 74 -15.86 -7.43 1.89
C ILE A 74 -15.37 -6.00 1.70
N ALA A 75 -15.83 -5.06 2.52
CA ALA A 75 -15.37 -3.68 2.50
C ALA A 75 -13.89 -3.57 2.91
N TYR A 76 -13.48 -4.25 3.98
CA TYR A 76 -12.10 -4.30 4.45
C TYR A 76 -11.17 -4.92 3.40
N LEU A 77 -11.61 -6.03 2.78
CA LEU A 77 -10.87 -6.68 1.70
C LEU A 77 -10.60 -5.71 0.55
N TRP A 78 -11.63 -5.02 0.05
CA TRP A 78 -11.47 -4.08 -1.05
C TRP A 78 -10.65 -2.85 -0.66
N ALA A 79 -10.81 -2.34 0.56
CA ALA A 79 -9.97 -1.26 1.07
C ALA A 79 -8.49 -1.69 1.11
N ALA A 80 -8.19 -2.89 1.60
CA ALA A 80 -6.84 -3.45 1.57
C ALA A 80 -6.30 -3.55 0.13
N VAL A 81 -7.09 -4.06 -0.81
CA VAL A 81 -6.69 -4.18 -2.23
C VAL A 81 -6.40 -2.82 -2.85
N VAL A 82 -7.29 -1.84 -2.65
CA VAL A 82 -7.14 -0.49 -3.19
C VAL A 82 -5.92 0.20 -2.59
N VAL A 83 -5.79 0.21 -1.26
CA VAL A 83 -4.66 0.86 -0.59
C VAL A 83 -3.34 0.19 -0.98
N HIS A 84 -3.30 -1.14 -1.07
CA HIS A 84 -2.14 -1.87 -1.54
C HIS A 84 -1.71 -1.44 -2.94
N LEU A 85 -2.64 -1.42 -3.91
CA LEU A 85 -2.33 -1.01 -5.28
C LEU A 85 -1.89 0.46 -5.37
N LEU A 86 -2.52 1.35 -4.59
CA LEU A 86 -2.11 2.76 -4.49
C LEU A 86 -0.69 2.91 -3.97
N PHE A 87 -0.33 2.14 -2.95
CA PHE A 87 1.01 2.13 -2.35
C PHE A 87 2.09 1.65 -3.31
N LEU A 88 1.73 0.84 -4.32
CA LEU A 88 2.68 0.42 -5.37
C LEU A 88 2.89 1.48 -6.47
N THR A 89 2.03 2.49 -6.59
CA THR A 89 2.11 3.48 -7.68
C THR A 89 3.42 4.29 -7.76
N PRO A 90 4.20 4.53 -6.69
CA PRO A 90 5.51 5.16 -6.83
C PRO A 90 6.46 4.42 -7.77
N ALA A 91 6.32 3.09 -7.92
CA ALA A 91 7.09 2.30 -8.89
C ALA A 91 6.89 2.76 -10.35
N LEU A 92 5.76 3.41 -10.64
CA LEU A 92 5.41 3.93 -11.96
C LEU A 92 5.86 5.39 -12.17
N SER A 93 6.40 6.04 -11.14
CA SER A 93 6.75 7.46 -11.17
C SER A 93 7.88 7.77 -12.15
N THR A 94 7.80 8.92 -12.83
CA THR A 94 8.90 9.47 -13.65
C THR A 94 10.08 9.91 -12.80
N ARG A 95 9.85 10.19 -11.52
CA ARG A 95 10.91 10.55 -10.57
C ARG A 95 11.88 9.40 -10.27
N LEU A 96 11.51 8.16 -10.59
CA LEU A 96 12.43 7.01 -10.54
C LEU A 96 13.25 6.83 -11.82
N ALA A 97 13.09 7.68 -12.84
CA ALA A 97 13.75 7.50 -14.13
C ALA A 97 15.29 7.61 -14.05
N TRP A 98 15.84 8.25 -13.02
CA TRP A 98 17.29 8.26 -12.81
C TRP A 98 17.85 6.88 -12.43
N LEU A 99 17.03 6.05 -11.77
CA LEU A 99 17.39 4.69 -11.35
C LEU A 99 16.91 3.64 -12.35
N ILE A 100 15.68 3.79 -12.85
CA ILE A 100 15.02 2.89 -13.80
C ILE A 100 14.50 3.72 -14.99
N PRO A 101 15.36 4.07 -15.96
CA PRO A 101 14.99 4.97 -17.06
C PRO A 101 13.81 4.45 -17.88
N SER A 102 13.84 3.16 -18.21
CA SER A 102 12.83 2.53 -19.07
C SER A 102 11.44 2.51 -18.41
N PRO A 103 10.41 3.10 -19.04
CA PRO A 103 9.03 3.00 -18.58
C PRO A 103 8.51 1.56 -18.56
N VAL A 104 9.03 0.69 -19.44
CA VAL A 104 8.67 -0.73 -19.45
C VAL A 104 9.18 -1.41 -18.19
N LEU A 105 10.44 -1.15 -17.80
CA LEU A 105 11.02 -1.71 -16.58
C LEU A 105 10.34 -1.18 -15.32
N ARG A 106 9.93 0.08 -15.26
CA ARG A 106 9.10 0.62 -14.16
C ARG A 106 7.73 -0.07 -14.08
N GLY A 107 7.09 -0.33 -15.22
CA GLY A 107 5.90 -1.17 -15.28
C GLY A 107 6.16 -2.60 -14.81
N GLY A 108 7.32 -3.17 -15.16
CA GLY A 108 7.78 -4.48 -14.70
C GLY A 108 8.02 -4.52 -13.19
N LEU A 109 8.58 -3.45 -12.59
CA LEU A 109 8.72 -3.32 -11.15
C LEU A 109 7.36 -3.35 -10.46
N PHE A 110 6.41 -2.51 -10.89
CA PHE A 110 5.04 -2.52 -10.36
C PHE A 110 4.40 -3.92 -10.49
N ALA A 111 4.57 -4.56 -11.65
CA ALA A 111 4.05 -5.91 -11.88
C ALA A 111 4.68 -6.95 -10.95
N SER A 112 6.00 -6.89 -10.74
CA SER A 112 6.69 -7.80 -9.82
C SER A 112 6.20 -7.66 -8.38
N LEU A 113 5.94 -6.43 -7.93
CA LEU A 113 5.41 -6.15 -6.60
C LEU A 113 3.98 -6.66 -6.43
N CYS A 114 3.12 -6.48 -7.44
CA CYS A 114 1.78 -7.07 -7.47
C CYS A 114 1.80 -8.60 -7.42
N LEU A 115 2.78 -9.22 -8.07
CA LEU A 115 2.84 -10.67 -8.25
C LEU A 115 3.69 -11.38 -7.19
N MET A 116 4.19 -10.67 -6.17
CA MET A 116 4.93 -11.28 -5.06
C MET A 116 4.16 -12.45 -4.44
N ALA A 117 4.88 -13.52 -4.10
CA ALA A 117 4.30 -14.72 -3.53
C ALA A 117 3.54 -14.37 -2.23
N PRO A 118 2.38 -15.01 -1.98
CA PRO A 118 1.61 -14.70 -0.79
C PRO A 118 2.40 -15.19 0.42
N LEU A 119 2.44 -14.37 1.47
CA LEU A 119 2.91 -14.84 2.77
C LEU A 119 1.82 -15.71 3.41
N TRP A 120 2.09 -16.16 4.63
CA TRP A 120 1.23 -17.06 5.39
C TRP A 120 -0.11 -16.43 5.78
N GLU A 121 -0.18 -15.10 5.78
CA GLU A 121 -1.38 -14.35 6.09
C GLU A 121 -2.37 -14.26 4.92
N PRO A 122 -3.68 -14.11 5.21
CA PRO A 122 -4.68 -14.06 4.16
C PRO A 122 -4.54 -12.82 3.28
N TYR A 123 -4.86 -13.02 2.00
CA TYR A 123 -5.02 -11.95 1.03
C TYR A 123 -6.03 -10.90 1.52
N GLY A 124 -5.73 -9.62 1.32
CA GLY A 124 -6.64 -8.51 1.64
C GLY A 124 -6.79 -8.21 3.13
N ASN A 125 -5.81 -8.57 3.97
CA ASN A 125 -5.71 -8.13 5.37
C ASN A 125 -5.18 -6.68 5.44
N ILE A 126 -5.89 -5.79 6.14
CA ILE A 126 -5.44 -4.38 6.27
C ILE A 126 -4.23 -4.24 7.19
N ALA A 127 -4.02 -5.15 8.16
CA ALA A 127 -2.82 -5.15 9.01
C ALA A 127 -1.52 -5.27 8.18
N ASN A 128 -1.57 -6.06 7.11
CA ASN A 128 -0.43 -6.30 6.21
C ASN A 128 -0.05 -5.11 5.33
N LEU A 129 -0.84 -4.04 5.33
CA LEU A 129 -0.51 -2.83 4.58
C LEU A 129 0.81 -2.21 5.04
N ILE A 130 1.29 -2.52 6.25
CA ILE A 130 2.60 -2.08 6.74
C ILE A 130 3.77 -2.55 5.84
N PHE A 131 3.72 -3.77 5.31
CA PHE A 131 4.80 -4.30 4.47
C PHE A 131 4.93 -3.53 3.17
N VAL A 132 3.79 -3.26 2.53
CA VAL A 132 3.75 -2.48 1.29
C VAL A 132 3.97 -0.98 1.57
N ALA A 133 3.59 -0.47 2.74
CA ALA A 133 3.91 0.89 3.18
C ALA A 133 5.43 1.09 3.30
N GLY A 134 6.16 0.14 3.89
CA GLY A 134 7.63 0.19 3.97
C GLY A 134 8.28 0.27 2.58
N LEU A 135 7.82 -0.54 1.63
CA LEU A 135 8.26 -0.48 0.23
C LEU A 135 7.91 0.86 -0.43
N THR A 136 6.72 1.40 -0.15
CA THR A 136 6.27 2.70 -0.63
C THR A 136 7.22 3.80 -0.16
N LEU A 137 7.55 3.84 1.12
CA LEU A 137 8.47 4.82 1.69
C LEU A 137 9.85 4.73 1.05
N LEU A 138 10.37 3.52 0.84
CA LEU A 138 11.63 3.32 0.11
C LEU A 138 11.57 3.89 -1.31
N LEU A 139 10.52 3.57 -2.06
CA LEU A 139 10.34 4.08 -3.43
C LEU A 139 10.18 5.60 -3.45
N LEU A 140 9.49 6.18 -2.46
CA LEU A 140 9.34 7.63 -2.32
C LEU A 140 10.67 8.32 -2.04
N ILE A 141 11.50 7.76 -1.14
CA ILE A 141 12.86 8.27 -0.88
C ILE A 141 13.70 8.22 -2.16
N LEU A 142 13.68 7.09 -2.88
CA LEU A 142 14.40 6.95 -4.16
C LEU A 142 13.84 7.85 -5.26
N SER A 143 12.58 8.28 -5.15
CA SER A 143 11.96 9.21 -6.08
C SER A 143 12.34 10.68 -5.82
N THR A 144 13.11 10.97 -4.77
CA THR A 144 13.71 12.29 -4.65
C THR A 144 14.83 12.41 -5.68
N ASP A 145 14.85 13.50 -6.45
CA ASP A 145 15.93 13.74 -7.40
C ASP A 145 17.25 13.71 -6.64
N ARG A 146 18.25 13.00 -7.18
CA ARG A 146 19.63 13.38 -6.85
C ARG A 146 19.75 14.84 -7.27
N HIS A 147 19.92 15.76 -6.33
CA HIS A 147 20.61 17.01 -6.63
C HIS A 147 21.94 16.61 -7.26
N GLY A 148 21.97 16.53 -8.59
CA GLY A 148 23.21 16.56 -9.32
C GLY A 148 23.88 17.84 -8.88
N GLY A 149 25.02 17.70 -8.21
CA GLY A 149 26.03 18.73 -8.22
C GLY A 149 26.26 19.07 -9.68
N SER A 150 25.60 20.12 -10.14
CA SER A 150 26.10 20.89 -11.25
C SER A 150 27.46 21.36 -10.76
N GLY A 151 28.51 20.84 -11.38
CA GLY A 151 29.88 21.28 -11.18
C GLY A 151 29.99 22.74 -11.58
N VAL A 152 29.61 23.63 -10.67
CA VAL A 152 30.13 24.99 -10.66
C VAL A 152 31.50 24.85 -10.03
N GLU A 153 32.47 24.48 -10.86
CA GLU A 153 33.87 24.77 -10.57
C GLU A 153 33.95 26.29 -10.46
N PRO A 154 34.25 26.86 -9.29
CA PRO A 154 34.29 28.29 -9.18
C PRO A 154 35.53 28.77 -9.94
N SER A 155 35.32 29.40 -11.09
CA SER A 155 36.37 30.00 -11.91
C SER A 155 36.94 31.23 -11.19
N TRP A 156 37.82 30.99 -10.21
CA TRP A 156 38.49 32.01 -9.42
C TRP A 156 39.88 32.36 -9.97
N TRP A 157 40.01 32.83 -11.21
CA TRP A 157 41.15 33.68 -11.60
C TRP A 157 41.01 34.19 -13.05
N PRO A 158 41.37 35.44 -13.35
CA PRO A 158 42.32 35.72 -14.41
C PRO A 158 43.76 35.46 -13.98
#